data_AF-A0A6A5R8K8-F1
#
_entry.id   AF-A0A6A5R8K8-F1
#
_cell.length_a   1.000
_cell.length_b   1.000
_cell.length_c   1.000
_cell.angle_alpha   90.00
_cell.angle_beta   90.00
_cell.angle_gamma   90.00
#
_symmetry.space_group_name_H-M   'P 1'
#
loop_
_entity.id
_entity.type
_entity.pdbx_description
1 polymer ?
#
loop_
_entity_poly.entity_id
_entity_poly.type
_entity_poly.pdbx_seq_one_letter_code
_entity_poly.pdbx_strand_id
1 'polypeptide(L)' 'MPPYTSHILQPLDAFLKDNILSSFRATSLVPDNLEVVLLRLEVKPCTLTPPLPRTN' A
#
# COMPACT_ATOMS: atom_id res chain seq x y z
N MET A 1 16.60 9.21 -20.54
CA MET A 1 16.48 8.97 -19.09
C MET A 1 15.01 9.12 -18.73
N PRO A 2 14.28 8.05 -18.35
CA PRO A 2 12.96 8.27 -17.79
C PRO A 2 13.12 8.97 -16.43
N PRO A 3 12.19 9.85 -16.03
CA PRO A 3 12.25 10.48 -14.73
C PRO A 3 12.07 9.41 -13.65
N TYR A 4 13.03 9.34 -12.72
CA TYR A 4 13.06 8.42 -11.56
C TYR A 4 11.97 8.70 -10.52
N THR A 5 10.89 9.39 -10.90
CA THR A 5 9.88 9.91 -9.96
C THR A 5 8.66 9.00 -9.83
N SER A 6 8.54 7.93 -10.61
CA SER A 6 7.35 7.07 -10.60
C SER A 6 7.39 5.92 -9.58
N HIS A 7 8.56 5.58 -9.03
CA HIS A 7 8.72 4.38 -8.17
C HIS A 7 8.75 4.68 -6.66
N ILE A 8 8.83 5.95 -6.28
CA ILE A 8 9.07 6.35 -4.88
C ILE A 8 7.78 6.75 -4.14
N LEU A 9 6.69 7.03 -4.86
CA LEU A 9 5.43 7.50 -4.24
C LEU A 9 4.41 6.41 -3.87
N GLN A 10 4.72 5.12 -3.97
CA GLN A 10 3.67 4.10 -3.95
C GLN A 10 3.23 3.53 -2.58
N PRO A 11 4.00 3.59 -1.46
CA PRO A 11 3.53 3.00 -0.20
C PRO A 11 2.39 3.79 0.44
N LEU A 12 2.40 5.12 0.33
CA LEU A 12 1.42 5.96 1.02
C LEU A 12 0.07 5.98 0.28
N ASP A 13 0.11 5.94 -1.05
CA ASP A 13 -1.09 5.83 -1.90
C ASP A 13 -1.82 4.49 -1.68
N ALA A 14 -1.14 3.46 -1.17
CA ALA A 14 -1.77 2.20 -0.80
C ALA A 14 -2.73 2.34 0.41
N PHE A 15 -2.58 3.37 1.23
CA PHE A 15 -3.45 3.65 2.37
C PHE A 15 -4.59 4.63 2.04
N LEU A 16 -4.82 4.92 0.76
CA LEU A 16 -6.01 5.64 0.34
C LEU A 16 -7.27 4.89 0.75
N LYS A 17 -8.28 5.65 1.16
CA LYS A 17 -9.60 5.18 1.60
C LYS A 17 -10.15 4.07 0.71
N ASP A 18 -10.04 4.24 -0.60
CA ASP A 18 -10.57 3.31 -1.61
C ASP A 18 -9.83 1.97 -1.63
N ASN A 19 -8.52 1.96 -1.37
CA ASN A 19 -7.72 0.74 -1.35
C ASN A 19 -8.03 -0.11 -0.11
N ILE A 20 -8.17 0.54 1.05
CA ILE A 20 -8.58 -0.12 2.28
C ILE A 20 -9.99 -0.70 2.09
N LEU A 21 -10.96 0.09 1.60
CA LEU A 21 -12.31 -0.43 1.34
C LEU A 21 -12.35 -1.59 0.34
N SER A 22 -11.53 -1.53 -0.71
CA SER A 22 -11.38 -2.60 -1.69
C SER A 22 -10.87 -3.89 -1.03
N SER A 23 -9.88 -3.79 -0.15
CA SER A 23 -9.32 -4.94 0.58
C SER A 23 -10.34 -5.59 1.50
N PHE A 24 -11.15 -4.80 2.22
CA PHE A 24 -12.25 -5.34 3.04
C PHE A 24 -13.28 -6.07 2.16
N ARG A 25 -13.69 -5.49 1.02
CA ARG A 25 -14.60 -6.13 0.07
C ARG A 25 -14.05 -7.45 -0.48
N ALA A 26 -12.76 -7.53 -0.79
CA ALA A 26 -12.13 -8.76 -1.27
C ALA A 26 -12.25 -9.90 -0.25
N THR A 27 -12.30 -9.56 1.04
CA THR A 27 -12.53 -10.52 2.15
C THR A 27 -13.99 -10.65 2.55
N SER A 28 -14.93 -10.05 1.79
CA SER A 28 -16.36 -9.99 2.13
C SER A 28 -16.66 -9.35 3.50
N LEU A 29 -15.78 -8.46 3.96
CA LEU A 29 -15.96 -7.66 5.17
C LEU A 29 -16.44 -6.26 4.81
N VAL A 30 -17.23 -5.66 5.69
CA VAL A 30 -17.62 -4.25 5.62
C VAL A 30 -17.17 -3.57 6.91
N PRO A 31 -16.29 -2.56 6.85
CA PRO A 31 -15.88 -1.85 8.05
C PRO A 31 -17.05 -1.02 8.59
N ASP A 32 -17.38 -1.22 9.86
CA ASP A 32 -18.47 -0.50 10.55
C ASP A 32 -18.15 1.00 10.70
N ASN A 33 -16.90 1.32 11.05
CA ASN A 33 -16.39 2.68 11.06
C ASN A 33 -14.99 2.74 10.42
N LEU A 34 -14.91 3.38 9.26
CA LEU A 34 -13.67 3.46 8.49
C LEU A 34 -12.60 4.32 9.16
N GLU A 35 -12.97 5.38 9.89
CA GLU A 35 -12.00 6.23 10.60
C GLU A 35 -11.31 5.47 11.73
N VAL A 36 -12.06 4.62 12.44
CA VAL A 36 -11.50 3.76 13.50
C VAL A 36 -10.54 2.72 12.91
N VAL A 37 -10.87 2.15 11.73
CA VAL A 37 -9.98 1.24 11.02
C VAL A 37 -8.67 1.95 10.66
N LEU A 38 -8.76 3.16 10.08
CA LEU A 38 -7.59 3.97 9.73
C LEU A 38 -6.72 4.30 10.94
N LEU A 39 -7.33 4.72 12.05
CA LEU A 39 -6.64 5.07 13.28
C LEU A 39 -5.89 3.86 13.89
N ARG A 40 -6.42 2.66 13.70
CA ARG A 40 -5.84 1.41 14.21
C ARG A 40 -4.80 0.77 13.28
N LEU A 41 -4.65 1.23 12.04
CA LEU A 41 -3.66 0.70 11.12
C LEU A 41 -2.26 1.16 11.55
N GLU A 42 -1.47 0.25 12.08
CA GLU A 42 -0.05 0.51 12.34
C GLU A 42 0.74 0.36 11.03
N VAL A 43 1.05 1.48 10.39
CA VAL A 43 1.80 1.50 9.15
C VAL A 43 3.29 1.54 9.46
N LYS A 44 3.99 0.46 9.11
CA LYS A 44 5.45 0.41 9.11
C LYS A 44 5.95 0.35 7.67
N PRO A 45 6.49 1.44 7.10
CA PRO A 45 7.10 1.42 5.79
C PRO A 45 8.27 0.42 5.77
N CYS A 46 8.22 -0.53 4.84
CA CYS A 46 9.30 -1.49 4.62
C CYS A 46 10.02 -1.15 3.32
N THR A 47 11.35 -1.12 3.36
CA THR A 47 12.16 -1.06 2.14
C THR A 47 12.06 -2.41 1.44
N LEU A 48 11.63 -2.42 0.18
CA LEU A 48 11.63 -3.66 -0.60
C LEU A 48 13.07 -4.10 -0.83
N THR A 49 13.32 -5.40 -0.72
CA THR A 49 14.60 -5.99 -1.12
C THR A 49 14.82 -5.72 -2.61
N PRO A 50 15.96 -5.14 -3.02
CA PRO A 50 16.26 -4.94 -4.42
C PRO A 50 16.22 -6.27 -5.19
N PRO A 51 15.72 -6.30 -6.43
CA PRO A 51 15.77 -7.52 -7.24
C PRO A 51 17.23 -7.93 -7.48
N LEU A 52 17.50 -9.24 -7.43
CA LEU A 52 18.83 -9.78 -7.70
C LEU A 52 19.26 -9.41 -9.14
N PRO A 53 20.52 -9.01 -9.38
CA PRO A 53 21.01 -8.76 -10.72
C PRO A 53 20.84 -10.01 -11.60
N ARG A 54 20.27 -9.86 -12.80
CA ARG A 54 20.19 -10.95 -13.77
C ARG A 54 21.60 -11.21 -14.32
N THR A 55 22.18 -12.36 -14.00
CA THR A 55 23.41 -12.84 -14.64
C THR A 55 23.05 -13.35 -16.04
N ASN A 56 23.67 -12.78 -17.09
CA ASN A 56 23.59 -13.28 -18.46
C ASN A 56 24.50 -14.48 -18.65
#